data_AF-A0A118KC36-F1
#
_entry.id   AF-A0A118KC36-F1
#
_cell.length_a   1.000
_cell.length_b   1.000
_cell.length_c   1.000
_cell.angle_alpha   90.00
_cell.angle_beta   90.00
_cell.angle_gamma   90.00
#
_symmetry.space_group_name_H-M   'P 1'
#
loop_
_entity.id
_entity.type
_entity.pdbx_description
1 polymer ?
#
loop_
_entity_poly.entity_id
_entity_poly.type
_entity_poly.pdbx_seq_one_letter_code
_entity_poly.pdbx_strand_id
1 'polypeptide(L)' 'MRPGLRLGINGYRLRQTTDMKENGHDVPGTREAVFATGPGAMYSFSQQDHLMFNAYFETYARNRPQGTRMVLRYVHRFQ' A
#
# COMPACT_ATOMS: atom_id res chain seq x y z
N MET A 1 15.67 16.60 -0.10
CA MET A 1 16.13 15.64 -1.15
C MET A 1 16.48 16.45 -2.40
N ARG A 2 17.46 16.01 -3.22
CA ARG A 2 17.75 16.69 -4.50
C ARG A 2 16.59 16.52 -5.48
N PRO A 3 16.24 17.53 -6.29
CA PRO A 3 15.24 17.40 -7.35
C PRO A 3 15.56 16.24 -8.29
N GLY A 4 14.53 15.58 -8.80
CA GLY A 4 14.68 14.49 -9.77
C GLY A 4 13.66 13.38 -9.65
N LEU A 5 13.69 12.49 -10.63
CA LEU A 5 12.85 11.30 -10.74
C LEU A 5 13.54 10.09 -10.12
N ARG A 6 12.79 9.32 -9.33
CA ARG A 6 13.21 8.04 -8.77
C ARG A 6 12.15 7.01 -9.13
N LEU A 7 12.59 5.88 -9.66
CA LEU A 7 11.73 4.74 -10.00
C LEU A 7 12.16 3.54 -9.16
N GLY A 8 11.21 2.67 -8.83
CA GLY A 8 11.48 1.47 -8.06
C GLY A 8 10.31 0.51 -8.02
N ILE A 9 10.50 -0.59 -7.32
CA ILE A 9 9.47 -1.59 -7.03
C ILE A 9 9.17 -1.52 -5.54
N ASN A 10 7.90 -1.58 -5.18
CA ASN A 10 7.46 -1.63 -3.79
C ASN A 10 6.26 -2.55 -3.63
N GLY A 11 5.93 -2.86 -2.38
CA GLY A 11 4.87 -3.79 -2.05
C GLY A 11 4.57 -3.82 -0.57
N TYR A 12 3.49 -4.51 -0.22
CA TYR A 12 3.12 -4.78 1.17
C TYR A 12 2.60 -6.21 1.30
N ARG A 13 2.67 -6.74 2.53
CA ARG A 13 2.05 -8.00 2.89
C ARG A 13 1.22 -7.78 4.14
N LEU A 14 -0.04 -8.20 4.08
CA LEU A 14 -0.95 -8.23 5.22
C LEU A 14 -1.28 -9.68 5.55
N ARG A 15 -1.25 -10.03 6.83
CA ARG A 15 -1.76 -11.30 7.34
C ARG A 15 -2.36 -11.05 8.72
N GLN A 16 -3.65 -11.30 8.87
CA GLN A 16 -4.35 -11.17 10.14
C GLN A 16 -3.87 -12.27 11.10
N THR A 17 -3.66 -11.90 12.37
CA THR A 17 -3.18 -12.81 13.42
C THR A 17 -4.32 -13.62 14.03
N THR A 18 -5.47 -12.99 14.27
CA THR A 18 -6.68 -13.59 14.83
C THR A 18 -7.79 -13.65 13.80
N ASP A 19 -8.80 -14.48 14.02
CA ASP A 19 -10.03 -14.43 13.22
C ASP A 19 -10.79 -13.10 13.47
N MET A 20 -11.69 -12.76 12.56
CA MET A 20 -12.62 -11.65 12.76
C MET A 20 -13.59 -12.02 13.88
N LYS A 21 -13.92 -11.03 14.73
CA LYS A 21 -14.92 -11.19 15.78
C LYS A 21 -16.25 -10.61 15.35
N GLU A 22 -17.30 -11.41 15.45
CA GLU A 22 -18.68 -10.98 15.32
C GLU A 22 -19.37 -11.18 16.68
N ASN A 23 -19.97 -10.12 17.23
CA ASN A 23 -20.59 -10.13 18.56
C ASN A 23 -19.67 -10.68 19.68
N GLY A 24 -18.35 -10.46 19.57
CA GLY A 24 -17.36 -10.93 20.53
C GLY A 24 -16.88 -12.38 20.34
N HIS A 25 -17.45 -13.12 19.38
CA HIS A 25 -17.07 -14.49 19.06
C HIS A 25 -16.23 -14.55 17.79
N ASP A 26 -15.19 -15.38 17.79
CA ASP A 26 -14.35 -15.60 16.62
C ASP A 26 -15.15 -16.33 15.53
N VAL A 27 -15.14 -15.78 14.31
CA VAL A 27 -15.75 -16.40 13.13
C VAL A 27 -14.68 -17.17 12.38
N PRO A 28 -14.68 -18.53 12.41
CA PRO A 28 -13.63 -19.32 11.80
C PRO A 28 -13.51 -19.06 10.30
N GLY A 29 -12.28 -19.06 9.79
CA GLY A 29 -12.03 -18.94 8.36
C GLY A 29 -12.17 -17.51 7.81
N THR A 30 -12.23 -16.49 8.67
CA THR A 30 -12.30 -15.08 8.26
C THR A 30 -10.94 -14.38 8.25
N ARG A 31 -9.86 -15.04 8.68
CA ARG A 31 -8.50 -14.48 8.66
C ARG A 31 -8.14 -13.95 7.27
N GLU A 32 -7.88 -12.65 7.19
CA GLU A 32 -7.43 -12.03 5.96
C GLU A 32 -5.93 -12.24 5.71
N ALA A 33 -5.58 -12.36 4.43
CA ALA A 33 -4.20 -12.22 3.98
C ALA A 33 -4.17 -11.61 2.59
N VAL A 34 -3.13 -10.84 2.27
CA VAL A 34 -2.86 -10.37 0.91
C VAL A 34 -1.38 -10.05 0.75
N PHE A 35 -0.85 -10.29 -0.43
CA PHE A 35 0.44 -9.80 -0.87
C PHE A 35 0.23 -8.85 -2.04
N ALA A 36 0.81 -7.67 -2.00
CA ALA A 36 0.70 -6.69 -3.06
C ALA A 36 2.08 -6.21 -3.46
N THR A 37 2.31 -6.08 -4.76
CA THR A 37 3.59 -5.59 -5.30
C THR A 37 3.35 -4.81 -6.58
N GLY A 38 4.24 -3.89 -6.91
CA GLY A 38 4.22 -3.20 -8.19
C GLY A 38 5.17 -2.01 -8.27
N PRO A 39 5.08 -1.24 -9.36
CA PRO A 39 5.99 -0.13 -9.62
C PRO A 39 5.64 1.09 -8.75
N GLY A 40 6.68 1.82 -8.38
CA GLY A 40 6.61 3.10 -7.70
C GLY A 40 7.48 4.15 -8.39
N ALA A 41 7.00 5.38 -8.39
CA ALA A 41 7.72 6.54 -8.86
C ALA A 41 7.63 7.66 -7.81
N MET A 42 8.72 8.40 -7.64
CA MET A 42 8.76 9.62 -6.86
C MET A 42 9.46 10.70 -7.66
N TYR A 43 8.77 11.82 -7.83
CA TYR A 43 9.31 13.03 -8.43
C TYR A 43 9.46 14.10 -7.36
N SER A 44 10.67 14.62 -7.19
CA SER A 44 10.95 15.74 -6.30
C SER A 44 11.10 17.02 -7.12
N PHE A 45 10.16 17.96 -6.95
CA PHE A 45 10.25 19.27 -7.59
C PHE A 45 11.28 20.15 -6.87
N SER A 46 11.27 20.09 -5.53
CA SER A 46 12.12 20.88 -4.65
C SER A 46 12.54 20.06 -3.42
N GLN A 47 13.19 20.69 -2.44
CA GLN A 47 13.43 20.04 -1.14
C GLN A 47 12.17 19.93 -0.28
N GLN A 48 11.11 20.66 -0.65
CA GLN A 48 9.86 20.76 0.09
C GLN A 48 8.72 19.97 -0.59
N ASP A 49 8.78 19.84 -1.92
CA ASP A 49 7.70 19.33 -2.74
C ASP A 49 8.05 18.00 -3.39
N HIS A 50 7.25 16.99 -3.07
CA HIS A 50 7.41 15.64 -3.58
C HIS A 50 6.08 15.06 -4.04
N LEU A 51 6.07 14.45 -5.22
CA LEU A 51 4.96 13.67 -5.74
C LEU A 51 5.38 12.21 -5.83
N MET A 52 4.57 11.31 -5.27
CA MET A 52 4.76 9.87 -5.37
C MET A 52 3.56 9.24 -6.06
N PHE A 53 3.82 8.31 -6.96
CA PHE A 53 2.83 7.47 -7.59
C PHE A 53 3.21 6.00 -7.35
N ASN A 54 2.29 5.20 -6.85
CA ASN A 54 2.49 3.77 -6.65
C ASN A 54 1.30 2.99 -7.21
N ALA A 55 1.58 1.92 -7.94
CA ALA A 55 0.58 0.97 -8.37
C ALA A 55 0.87 -0.39 -7.72
N TYR A 56 -0.08 -0.91 -6.97
CA TYR A 56 0.02 -2.20 -6.30
C TYR A 56 -0.98 -3.17 -6.92
N PHE A 57 -0.49 -4.33 -7.35
CA PHE A 57 -1.32 -5.43 -7.79
C PHE A 57 -1.41 -6.44 -6.64
N GLU A 58 -2.61 -6.63 -6.09
CA GLU A 58 -2.84 -7.60 -5.02
C GLU A 58 -2.89 -9.02 -5.60
N THR A 59 -2.27 -9.95 -4.88
CA THR A 59 -2.19 -11.38 -5.17
C THR A 59 -2.29 -12.17 -3.87
N TYR A 60 -2.65 -13.45 -3.96
CA TYR A 60 -2.81 -14.33 -2.79
C TYR A 60 -3.78 -13.76 -1.73
N ALA A 61 -4.80 -13.02 -2.18
CA ALA A 61 -5.83 -12.51 -1.29
C ALA A 61 -6.65 -13.67 -0.70
N ARG A 62 -6.89 -13.65 0.61
CA ARG A 62 -7.73 -14.60 1.33
C ARG A 62 -8.73 -13.85 2.17
N ASN A 63 -9.99 -14.26 2.10
CA ASN A 63 -11.12 -13.69 2.87
C ASN A 63 -11.29 -12.18 2.73
N ARG A 64 -10.81 -11.62 1.61
CA ARG A 64 -10.93 -10.21 1.24
C ARG A 64 -10.95 -10.05 -0.28
N PRO A 65 -11.48 -8.94 -0.81
CA PRO A 65 -11.35 -8.62 -2.22
C PRO A 65 -9.89 -8.51 -2.65
N GLN A 66 -9.57 -9.07 -3.83
CA GLN A 66 -8.30 -8.85 -4.52
C GLN A 66 -8.49 -7.72 -5.53
N GLY A 67 -7.58 -6.74 -5.56
CA GLY A 67 -7.67 -5.65 -6.52
C GLY A 67 -6.36 -5.01 -6.93
N THR A 68 -6.50 -3.94 -7.72
CA THR A 68 -5.40 -3.03 -8.04
C THR A 68 -5.57 -1.76 -7.23
N ARG A 69 -4.51 -1.33 -6.54
CA ARG A 69 -4.49 -0.11 -5.75
C ARG A 69 -3.51 0.89 -6.34
N MET A 70 -4.02 2.00 -6.84
CA MET A 70 -3.21 3.12 -7.34
C MET A 70 -3.23 4.23 -6.30
N VAL A 71 -2.05 4.71 -5.91
CA VAL A 71 -1.88 5.76 -4.88
C VAL A 71 -1.07 6.89 -5.46
N LEU A 72 -1.71 8.04 -5.60
CA LEU A 72 -1.04 9.32 -5.85
C LEU A 72 -0.93 10.07 -4.52
N ARG A 73 0.28 10.49 -4.17
CA ARG A 73 0.54 11.23 -2.94
C ARG A 73 1.38 12.45 -3.24
N TYR A 74 0.88 13.61 -2.83
CA TYR A 74 1.65 14.84 -2.79
C TYR A 74 2.06 15.15 -1.35
N VAL A 75 3.32 15.53 -1.16
CA VAL A 75 3.89 15.92 0.13
C VAL A 75 4.52 17.29 -0.04
N HIS A 76 4.02 18.25 0.74
CA HIS A 76 4.60 19.58 0.90
C HIS A 76 5.10 19.73 2.33
N ARG A 77 6.37 20.09 2.49
CA ARG A 77 6.98 20.41 3.79
C ARG A 77 6.91 21.91 4.02
N PHE A 78 6.03 22.32 4.92
CA PHE A 78 6.02 23.68 5.47
C PHE A 78 7.20 23.84 6.43
N GLN A 79 7.86 25.00 6.37
CA GLN A 79 8.90 25.43 7.31
C GLN A 79 8.32 26.48 8.26
#